data_AF-A0A6C0HUL1-F1
#
_entry.id   AF-A0A6C0HUL1-F1
#
_cell.length_a   1.000
_cell.length_b   1.000
_cell.length_c   1.000
_cell.angle_alpha   90.00
_cell.angle_beta   90.00
_cell.angle_gamma   90.00
#
_symmetry.space_group_name_H-M   'P 1'
#
loop_
_entity.id
_entity.type
_entity.pdbx_description
1 polymer ?
#
loop_
_entity_poly.entity_id
_entity_poly.type
_entity_poly.pdbx_seq_one_letter_code
_entity_poly.pdbx_strand_id
1 'polypeptide(L)'
;MLLSGSVGYTLLEKTKKRVLILADIHDGVSYCKRDSVMIDTWLSSKTDDNDVLLEEVLREGFKLGDLWPLSVHTGRLKELNKNNKKIIPIDIRPFLIPFSWEILLNDPNNQIGKMRLNAYLIGLYHIFNLRGSKLMKQHICPQVKKLRETSDEKTINILLTHFEEMNRIYCEYRTTNKKNLDKTISDILKQDKDILENINEMTSMLMEWYTLLLILNSTRNSILHLGLAHSNRILEFLTETHEFKILKSSGVNTIAEIIDESEQAPNACLVIPEIL
;
A
#
# COMPACT_ATOMS: atom_id res chain seq x y z
N MET A 1 -13.74 2.98 22.25
CA MET A 1 -14.53 2.11 21.36
C MET A 1 -13.65 0.97 20.86
N LEU A 2 -14.17 -0.26 20.79
CA LEU A 2 -13.45 -1.40 20.20
C LEU A 2 -13.66 -1.43 18.69
N LEU A 3 -12.57 -1.64 17.95
CA LEU A 3 -12.52 -1.72 16.49
C LEU A 3 -12.07 -3.13 16.08
N SER A 4 -12.85 -3.78 15.22
CA SER A 4 -12.51 -5.07 14.60
C SER A 4 -11.98 -4.87 13.18
N GLY A 5 -10.92 -5.59 12.81
CA GLY A 5 -10.29 -5.53 11.47
C GLY A 5 -9.03 -4.67 11.40
N SER A 6 -8.34 -4.47 12.52
CA SER A 6 -7.00 -3.89 12.57
C SER A 6 -6.29 -4.43 13.82
N VAL A 7 -4.96 -4.60 13.74
CA VAL A 7 -4.13 -5.19 14.80
C VAL A 7 -3.37 -4.14 15.62
N GLY A 8 -3.22 -2.94 15.08
CA GLY A 8 -2.56 -1.82 15.75
C GLY A 8 -2.84 -0.50 15.08
N TYR A 9 -2.55 0.58 15.79
CA TYR A 9 -2.63 1.92 15.23
C TYR A 9 -1.51 2.81 15.75
N THR A 10 -1.14 3.79 14.92
CA THR A 10 -0.29 4.90 15.30
C THR A 10 -0.90 6.22 14.86
N LEU A 11 -1.09 7.13 15.82
CA LEU A 11 -1.55 8.50 15.60
C LEU A 11 -0.37 9.45 15.60
N LEU A 12 -0.18 10.12 14.47
CA LEU A 12 0.88 11.08 14.21
C LEU A 12 0.33 12.49 14.12
N GLU A 13 1.14 13.49 14.45
CA GLU A 13 0.83 14.90 14.26
C GLU A 13 2.04 15.69 13.75
N LYS A 14 1.80 16.56 12.77
CA LYS A 14 2.73 17.60 12.36
C LYS A 14 1.96 18.91 12.20
N THR A 15 2.37 19.93 12.95
CA THR A 15 1.67 21.22 13.04
C THR A 15 0.22 21.05 13.49
N LYS A 16 -0.75 21.07 12.56
CA LYS A 16 -2.18 20.82 12.82
C LYS A 16 -2.74 19.62 12.05
N LYS A 17 -1.92 18.95 11.24
CA LYS A 17 -2.33 17.78 10.46
C LYS A 17 -2.10 16.53 11.28
N ARG A 18 -3.14 15.71 11.41
CA ARG A 18 -3.08 14.39 12.04
C ARG A 18 -3.16 13.28 11.00
N VAL A 19 -2.42 12.22 11.26
CA VAL A 19 -2.40 11.01 10.44
C VAL A 19 -2.59 9.82 11.36
N LEU A 20 -3.66 9.08 11.19
CA LEU A 20 -3.87 7.80 11.87
C LEU A 20 -3.57 6.68 10.88
N ILE A 21 -2.59 5.85 11.23
CA ILE A 21 -2.22 4.66 10.48
C ILE A 21 -2.77 3.45 11.22
N LEU A 22 -3.63 2.68 10.57
CA LEU A 22 -4.18 1.41 11.08
C LEU A 22 -3.47 0.26 10.37
N ALA A 23 -2.81 -0.58 11.15
CA ALA A 23 -2.09 -1.75 10.65
C ALA A 23 -3.04 -2.93 10.53
N ASP A 24 -2.88 -3.68 9.45
CA ASP A 24 -3.65 -4.88 9.16
C ASP A 24 -2.78 -6.12 9.01
N ILE A 25 -3.29 -7.26 9.46
CA ILE A 25 -2.75 -8.57 9.17
C ILE A 25 -3.85 -9.30 8.42
N HIS A 26 -3.67 -9.49 7.13
CA HIS A 26 -4.73 -9.98 6.26
C HIS A 26 -5.08 -11.46 6.46
N ASP A 27 -4.24 -12.23 7.18
CA ASP A 27 -4.37 -13.67 7.37
C ASP A 27 -4.48 -14.07 8.85
N GLY A 28 -5.10 -15.22 9.11
CA GLY A 28 -5.11 -15.85 10.44
C GLY A 28 -5.85 -15.06 11.53
N VAL A 29 -6.64 -14.04 11.17
CA VAL A 29 -7.20 -13.10 12.13
C VAL A 29 -8.39 -13.66 12.91
N SER A 30 -8.32 -13.47 14.22
CA SER A 30 -9.52 -13.43 15.07
C SER A 30 -10.05 -11.98 15.15
N TYR A 31 -11.32 -11.84 15.49
CA TYR A 31 -12.01 -10.53 15.62
C TYR A 31 -12.43 -10.30 17.08
N CYS A 32 -12.85 -9.07 17.40
CA CYS A 32 -13.37 -8.76 18.73
C CYS A 32 -14.56 -9.66 19.09
N LYS A 33 -14.59 -10.16 20.34
CA LYS A 33 -15.58 -11.15 20.76
C LYS A 33 -16.98 -10.57 20.98
N ARG A 34 -17.14 -9.32 21.49
CA ARG A 34 -18.42 -8.58 21.63
C ARG A 34 -18.20 -7.05 21.68
N ASP A 35 -19.26 -6.29 21.39
CA ASP A 35 -19.36 -4.82 21.47
C ASP A 35 -18.26 -4.02 20.71
N SER A 36 -17.99 -4.41 19.46
CA SER A 36 -17.06 -3.73 18.56
C SER A 36 -17.71 -3.20 17.30
N VAL A 37 -17.13 -2.16 16.73
CA VAL A 37 -17.47 -1.66 15.38
C VAL A 37 -16.49 -2.29 14.37
N MET A 38 -17.00 -2.75 13.23
CA MET A 38 -16.15 -3.23 12.15
C MET A 38 -15.46 -2.06 11.44
N ILE A 39 -14.22 -2.27 11.00
CA ILE A 39 -13.37 -1.25 10.39
C ILE A 39 -14.03 -0.52 9.22
N ASP A 40 -14.75 -1.22 8.35
CA ASP A 40 -15.47 -0.61 7.22
C ASP A 40 -16.54 0.39 7.68
N THR A 41 -17.30 0.03 8.71
CA THR A 41 -18.36 0.89 9.26
C THR A 41 -17.76 2.13 9.89
N TRP A 42 -16.66 1.95 10.63
CA TRP A 42 -15.95 3.06 11.26
C TRP A 42 -15.31 3.99 10.23
N LEU A 43 -14.61 3.46 9.23
CA LEU A 43 -14.01 4.27 8.16
C LEU A 43 -15.07 5.03 7.35
N SER A 44 -16.20 4.40 7.06
CA SER A 44 -17.31 5.06 6.37
C SER A 44 -17.83 6.28 7.12
N SER A 45 -17.82 6.26 8.46
CA SER A 45 -18.28 7.40 9.26
C SER A 45 -17.24 8.53 9.37
N LYS A 46 -16.05 8.36 8.78
CA LYS A 46 -14.94 9.33 8.88
C LYS A 46 -14.66 10.07 7.58
N THR A 47 -15.26 9.67 6.46
CA THR A 47 -14.96 10.24 5.14
C THR A 47 -15.37 11.69 4.94
N ASP A 48 -16.26 12.23 5.80
CA ASP A 48 -16.72 13.61 5.67
C ASP A 48 -15.70 14.62 6.19
N ASP A 49 -14.97 14.26 7.26
CA ASP A 49 -13.99 15.15 7.91
C ASP A 49 -12.54 14.78 7.61
N ASN A 50 -12.29 13.55 7.17
CA ASN A 50 -10.96 13.01 6.95
C ASN A 50 -10.78 12.53 5.51
N ASP A 51 -9.53 12.49 5.07
CA ASP A 51 -9.15 11.71 3.90
C ASP A 51 -8.90 10.28 4.34
N VAL A 52 -9.71 9.36 3.85
CA VAL A 52 -9.58 7.93 4.16
C VAL A 52 -8.91 7.23 3.00
N LEU A 53 -7.72 6.69 3.25
CA LEU A 53 -6.84 6.04 2.28
C LEU A 53 -6.85 4.54 2.53
N LEU A 54 -7.14 3.75 1.50
CA LEU A 54 -7.38 2.31 1.63
C LEU A 54 -6.62 1.50 0.58
N GLU A 55 -5.87 0.50 1.03
CA GLU A 55 -5.19 -0.48 0.16
C GLU A 55 -6.20 -1.44 -0.48
N GLU A 56 -7.08 -2.02 0.34
CA GLU A 56 -8.05 -3.07 -0.01
C GLU A 56 -9.22 -2.57 -0.89
N VAL A 57 -8.94 -2.34 -2.18
CA VAL A 57 -9.89 -1.73 -3.12
C VAL A 57 -10.15 -2.58 -4.36
N LEU A 58 -11.42 -2.75 -4.73
CA LEU A 58 -11.79 -3.38 -6.00
C LEU A 58 -11.32 -2.52 -7.17
N ARG A 59 -10.69 -3.17 -8.16
CA ARG A 59 -10.26 -2.52 -9.41
C ARG A 59 -10.92 -3.18 -10.61
N GLU A 60 -11.69 -2.39 -11.34
CA GLU A 60 -12.29 -2.82 -12.59
C GLU A 60 -11.21 -3.04 -13.67
N GLY A 61 -11.35 -4.11 -14.45
CA GLY A 61 -10.50 -4.39 -15.61
C GLY A 61 -9.20 -5.16 -15.32
N PHE A 62 -8.92 -5.52 -14.07
CA PHE A 62 -7.76 -6.33 -13.68
C PHE A 62 -8.21 -7.64 -13.05
N LYS A 63 -7.59 -8.76 -13.48
CA LYS A 63 -7.76 -10.06 -12.81
C LYS A 63 -6.67 -10.21 -11.76
N LEU A 64 -6.91 -9.64 -10.59
CA LEU A 64 -6.11 -9.94 -9.41
C LEU A 64 -6.83 -11.04 -8.65
N GLY A 65 -6.11 -12.10 -8.29
CA GLY A 65 -6.64 -13.10 -7.37
C GLY A 65 -6.96 -12.40 -6.05
N ASP A 66 -8.07 -12.77 -5.41
CA ASP A 66 -8.26 -12.39 -4.02
C ASP A 66 -7.22 -13.15 -3.20
N LEU A 67 -6.23 -12.45 -2.67
CA LEU A 67 -5.16 -13.05 -1.87
C LEU A 67 -5.72 -13.52 -0.51
N TRP A 68 -6.81 -12.92 -0.03
CA TRP A 68 -7.34 -13.15 1.32
C TRP A 68 -8.87 -13.31 1.33
N PRO A 69 -9.44 -14.27 0.57
CA PRO A 69 -10.89 -14.42 0.44
C PRO A 69 -11.58 -14.83 1.75
N LEU A 70 -10.82 -15.34 2.72
CA LEU A 70 -11.32 -15.76 4.03
C LEU A 70 -11.31 -14.62 5.06
N SER A 71 -10.67 -13.50 4.75
CA SER A 71 -10.65 -12.35 5.65
C SER A 71 -11.94 -11.53 5.49
N VAL A 72 -12.79 -11.62 6.51
CA VAL A 72 -14.09 -10.92 6.52
C VAL A 72 -13.93 -9.41 6.37
N HIS A 73 -12.93 -8.80 7.01
CA HIS A 73 -12.76 -7.34 6.94
C HIS A 73 -12.24 -6.86 5.58
N THR A 74 -11.32 -7.59 4.91
CA THR A 74 -10.84 -7.20 3.56
C THR A 74 -11.97 -7.20 2.55
N GLY A 75 -12.85 -8.22 2.59
CA GLY A 75 -14.05 -8.29 1.74
C GLY A 75 -15.01 -7.11 1.98
N ARG A 76 -15.19 -6.70 3.23
CA ARG A 76 -16.04 -5.55 3.59
C ARG A 76 -15.43 -4.21 3.16
N LEU A 77 -14.11 -4.05 3.28
CA LEU A 77 -13.37 -2.86 2.85
C LEU A 77 -13.44 -2.66 1.33
N LYS A 78 -13.33 -3.76 0.57
CA LYS A 78 -13.54 -3.78 -0.88
C LYS A 78 -14.93 -3.28 -1.28
N GLU A 79 -15.97 -3.75 -0.60
CA GLU A 79 -17.35 -3.32 -0.84
C GLU A 79 -17.59 -1.86 -0.39
N LEU A 80 -16.98 -1.43 0.72
CA LEU A 80 -17.00 -0.03 1.15
C LEU A 80 -16.43 0.89 0.06
N ASN A 81 -15.23 0.59 -0.47
CA ASN A 81 -14.62 1.41 -1.51
C ASN A 81 -15.45 1.44 -2.80
N LYS A 82 -16.10 0.34 -3.15
CA LYS A 82 -16.98 0.28 -4.32
C LYS A 82 -18.15 1.27 -4.18
N ASN A 83 -18.75 1.33 -2.99
CA ASN A 83 -19.96 2.09 -2.69
C ASN A 83 -19.69 3.52 -2.20
N ASN A 84 -18.47 3.84 -1.75
CA ASN A 84 -18.10 5.16 -1.23
C ASN A 84 -16.96 5.79 -2.04
N LYS A 85 -17.32 6.73 -2.93
CA LYS A 85 -16.36 7.45 -3.80
C LYS A 85 -15.49 8.47 -3.05
N LYS A 86 -15.72 8.71 -1.76
CA LYS A 86 -14.87 9.57 -0.92
C LYS A 86 -13.64 8.82 -0.39
N ILE A 87 -13.66 7.48 -0.41
CA ILE A 87 -12.48 6.67 -0.10
C ILE A 87 -11.45 6.83 -1.22
N ILE A 88 -10.19 7.05 -0.85
CA ILE A 88 -9.08 7.22 -1.77
C ILE A 88 -8.32 5.88 -1.88
N PRO A 89 -8.38 5.19 -3.02
CA PRO A 89 -7.64 3.94 -3.21
C PRO A 89 -6.14 4.22 -3.35
N ILE A 90 -5.31 3.57 -2.53
CA ILE A 90 -3.84 3.75 -2.59
C ILE A 90 -3.12 2.67 -3.39
N ASP A 91 -3.72 1.49 -3.58
CA ASP A 91 -3.06 0.35 -4.22
C ASP A 91 -2.84 0.53 -5.73
N ILE A 92 -1.82 1.27 -6.15
CA ILE A 92 -1.54 1.53 -7.57
C ILE A 92 -0.90 0.35 -8.32
N ARG A 93 -0.54 -0.75 -7.64
CA ARG A 93 0.15 -1.91 -8.23
C ARG A 93 -0.50 -2.47 -9.50
N PRO A 94 -1.84 -2.47 -9.66
CA PRO A 94 -2.49 -2.99 -10.88
C PRO A 94 -2.15 -2.19 -12.13
N PHE A 95 -1.66 -0.95 -11.99
CA PHE A 95 -1.16 -0.16 -13.12
C PHE A 95 0.33 -0.37 -13.41
N LEU A 96 1.05 -1.05 -12.51
CA LEU A 96 2.50 -1.25 -12.55
C LEU A 96 2.86 -2.57 -13.23
N ILE A 97 2.07 -3.61 -12.92
CA ILE A 97 2.24 -4.97 -13.41
C ILE A 97 0.90 -5.53 -13.92
N PRO A 98 0.90 -6.40 -14.93
CA PRO A 98 -0.33 -6.89 -15.55
C PRO A 98 -1.10 -7.92 -14.72
N PHE A 99 -0.41 -8.60 -13.79
CA PHE A 99 -0.99 -9.57 -12.86
C PHE A 99 0.02 -9.84 -11.73
N SER A 100 -0.42 -10.31 -10.56
CA SER A 100 0.47 -10.80 -9.49
C SER A 100 1.00 -12.17 -9.85
N TRP A 101 2.32 -12.40 -9.81
CA TRP A 101 2.91 -13.68 -10.27
C TRP A 101 2.51 -14.85 -9.36
N GLU A 102 2.10 -14.59 -8.12
CA GLU A 102 1.64 -15.54 -7.12
C GLU A 102 0.45 -16.37 -7.61
N ILE A 103 -0.38 -15.83 -8.52
CA ILE A 103 -1.50 -16.57 -9.10
C ILE A 103 -1.03 -17.79 -9.91
N LEU A 104 0.23 -17.80 -10.35
CA LEU A 104 0.85 -18.92 -11.07
C LEU A 104 1.30 -20.04 -10.13
N LEU A 105 1.34 -19.83 -8.81
CA LEU A 105 1.67 -20.90 -7.85
C LEU A 105 0.62 -22.02 -7.90
N ASN A 106 -0.64 -21.65 -8.08
CA ASN A 106 -1.76 -22.59 -8.14
C ASN A 106 -2.00 -23.16 -9.56
N ASP A 107 -1.57 -22.45 -10.60
CA ASP A 107 -1.62 -22.91 -11.99
C ASP A 107 -0.35 -22.53 -12.76
N PRO A 108 0.74 -23.31 -12.61
CA PRO A 108 2.03 -23.00 -13.25
C PRO A 108 2.01 -23.07 -14.79
N ASN A 109 0.97 -23.70 -15.36
CA ASN A 109 0.78 -23.85 -16.81
C ASN A 109 -0.14 -22.77 -17.40
N ASN A 110 -0.55 -21.80 -16.58
CA ASN A 110 -1.43 -20.72 -17.00
C ASN A 110 -0.83 -19.93 -18.18
N GLN A 111 -1.68 -19.58 -19.14
CA GLN A 111 -1.29 -18.83 -20.34
C GLN A 111 -0.67 -17.47 -19.99
N ILE A 112 -1.11 -16.82 -18.90
CA ILE A 112 -0.56 -15.53 -18.49
C ILE A 112 0.91 -15.63 -18.07
N GLY A 113 1.34 -16.79 -17.56
CA GLY A 113 2.73 -17.06 -17.19
C GLY A 113 3.70 -17.12 -18.37
N LYS A 114 3.20 -17.26 -19.60
CA LYS A 114 4.00 -17.19 -20.84
C LYS A 114 4.43 -15.77 -21.21
N MET A 115 3.95 -14.74 -20.50
CA MET A 115 4.40 -13.38 -20.70
C MET A 115 5.90 -13.28 -20.42
N ARG A 116 6.64 -12.56 -21.28
CA ARG A 116 8.07 -12.30 -21.05
C ARG A 116 8.27 -11.25 -19.96
N LEU A 117 9.34 -11.36 -19.18
CA LEU A 117 9.66 -10.40 -18.12
C LEU A 117 9.70 -8.95 -18.63
N ASN A 118 10.30 -8.70 -19.80
CA ASN A 118 10.33 -7.35 -20.37
C ASN A 118 8.93 -6.76 -20.63
N ALA A 119 7.96 -7.59 -21.03
CA ALA A 119 6.58 -7.17 -21.20
C ALA A 119 5.86 -6.98 -19.85
N TYR A 120 6.17 -7.82 -18.88
CA TYR A 120 5.64 -7.71 -17.51
C TYR A 120 6.06 -6.40 -16.81
N LEU A 121 7.28 -5.93 -17.08
CA LEU A 121 7.84 -4.69 -16.51
C LEU A 121 7.37 -3.39 -17.21
N ILE A 122 6.47 -3.48 -18.20
CA ILE A 122 6.13 -2.32 -19.04
C ILE A 122 5.49 -1.17 -18.24
N GLY A 123 4.69 -1.47 -17.21
CA GLY A 123 4.07 -0.45 -16.36
C GLY A 123 5.10 0.32 -15.54
N LEU A 124 6.03 -0.41 -14.90
CA LEU A 124 7.18 0.19 -14.19
C LEU A 124 8.05 1.02 -15.15
N TYR A 125 8.35 0.51 -16.34
CA TYR A 125 9.08 1.27 -17.36
C TYR A 125 8.39 2.60 -17.68
N HIS A 126 7.06 2.59 -17.85
CA HIS A 126 6.30 3.80 -18.19
C HIS A 126 6.24 4.83 -17.06
N ILE A 127 6.29 4.40 -15.79
CA ILE A 127 6.38 5.33 -14.67
C ILE A 127 7.75 6.01 -14.63
N PHE A 128 8.83 5.24 -14.83
CA PHE A 128 10.18 5.73 -14.61
C PHE A 128 10.84 6.41 -15.83
N ASN A 129 10.53 6.00 -17.07
CA ASN A 129 11.27 6.41 -18.28
C ASN A 129 10.48 7.27 -19.28
N LEU A 130 9.66 8.22 -18.81
CA LEU A 130 9.05 9.30 -19.60
C LEU A 130 7.74 8.98 -20.38
N ARG A 131 6.82 9.94 -20.26
CA ARG A 131 5.58 10.22 -21.04
C ARG A 131 4.31 9.49 -20.63
N GLY A 132 3.86 9.80 -19.42
CA GLY A 132 2.44 9.99 -19.16
C GLY A 132 1.60 8.75 -19.44
N SER A 133 1.97 7.65 -18.78
CA SER A 133 1.03 6.56 -18.56
C SER A 133 -0.29 7.13 -18.04
N LYS A 134 -1.39 6.42 -18.27
CA LYS A 134 -2.70 6.83 -17.73
C LYS A 134 -2.59 7.08 -16.22
N LEU A 135 -1.88 6.21 -15.51
CA LEU A 135 -1.56 6.37 -14.09
C LEU A 135 -0.83 7.70 -13.80
N MET A 136 0.28 7.96 -14.51
CA MET A 136 1.04 9.19 -14.32
C MET A 136 0.19 10.44 -14.58
N LYS A 137 -0.51 10.50 -15.71
CA LYS A 137 -1.31 11.68 -16.10
C LYS A 137 -2.51 11.92 -15.20
N GLN A 138 -3.22 10.86 -14.80
CA GLN A 138 -4.51 11.00 -14.12
C GLN A 138 -4.36 11.02 -12.60
N HIS A 139 -3.37 10.34 -12.03
CA HIS A 139 -3.28 10.16 -10.58
C HIS A 139 -2.01 10.75 -9.96
N ILE A 140 -0.86 10.69 -10.62
CA ILE A 140 0.42 11.12 -10.01
C ILE A 140 0.77 12.57 -10.34
N CYS A 141 0.84 12.95 -11.62
CA CYS A 141 1.23 14.29 -12.05
C CYS A 141 0.34 15.41 -11.44
N PRO A 142 -0.99 15.26 -11.32
CA PRO A 142 -1.81 16.27 -10.65
C PRO A 142 -1.42 16.46 -9.18
N GLN A 143 -1.08 15.37 -8.49
CA GLN A 143 -0.68 15.41 -7.08
C GLN A 143 0.72 16.02 -6.92
N VAL A 144 1.66 15.70 -7.80
CA VAL A 144 2.99 16.34 -7.81
C VAL A 144 2.87 17.85 -8.10
N LYS A 145 2.00 18.24 -9.03
CA LYS A 145 1.75 19.65 -9.33
C LYS A 145 1.17 20.37 -8.11
N LYS A 146 0.13 19.81 -7.48
CA LYS A 146 -0.47 20.34 -6.25
C LYS A 146 0.57 20.47 -5.14
N LEU A 147 1.43 19.46 -4.95
CA LEU A 147 2.46 19.45 -3.92
C LEU A 147 3.40 20.65 -4.07
N ARG A 148 3.80 20.94 -5.31
CA ARG A 148 4.65 22.10 -5.64
C ARG A 148 3.99 23.45 -5.35
N GLU A 149 2.66 23.50 -5.36
CA GLU A 149 1.89 24.71 -5.09
C GLU A 149 1.61 24.89 -3.59
N THR A 150 1.54 23.80 -2.82
CA THR A 150 1.05 23.84 -1.42
C THR A 150 2.08 23.49 -0.35
N SER A 151 3.23 22.93 -0.72
CA SER A 151 4.22 22.41 0.23
C SER A 151 5.53 23.19 0.19
N ASP A 152 6.30 23.10 1.27
CA ASP A 152 7.64 23.66 1.31
C ASP A 152 8.63 22.88 0.42
N GLU A 153 9.70 23.56 0.00
CA GLU A 153 10.70 23.00 -0.92
C GLU A 153 11.42 21.77 -0.35
N LYS A 154 11.65 21.72 0.98
CA LYS A 154 12.28 20.55 1.63
C LYS A 154 11.39 19.31 1.48
N THR A 155 10.09 19.43 1.77
CA THR A 155 9.11 18.35 1.59
C THR A 155 9.04 17.86 0.14
N ILE A 156 9.03 18.77 -0.82
CA ILE A 156 9.00 18.44 -2.25
C ILE A 156 10.27 17.68 -2.64
N ASN A 157 11.45 18.17 -2.25
CA ASN A 157 12.72 17.56 -2.62
C ASN A 157 12.86 16.16 -2.04
N ILE A 158 12.49 15.95 -0.77
CA ILE A 158 12.48 14.62 -0.14
C ILE A 158 11.68 13.60 -0.97
N LEU A 159 10.44 13.94 -1.33
CA LEU A 159 9.56 13.02 -2.07
C LEU A 159 10.08 12.74 -3.48
N LEU A 160 10.66 13.74 -4.15
CA LEU A 160 11.21 13.58 -5.49
C LEU A 160 12.51 12.77 -5.46
N THR A 161 13.39 12.99 -4.49
CA THR A 161 14.60 12.18 -4.29
C THR A 161 14.25 10.72 -4.00
N HIS A 162 13.22 10.46 -3.20
CA HIS A 162 12.77 9.08 -2.98
C HIS A 162 12.24 8.44 -4.27
N PHE A 163 11.55 9.19 -5.12
CA PHE A 163 11.11 8.71 -6.44
C PHE A 163 12.29 8.44 -7.38
N GLU A 164 13.30 9.29 -7.39
CA GLU A 164 14.53 9.11 -8.16
C GLU A 164 15.31 7.88 -7.70
N GLU A 165 15.34 7.61 -6.39
CA GLU A 165 15.98 6.42 -5.83
C GLU A 165 15.27 5.14 -6.27
N MET A 166 13.94 5.12 -6.26
CA MET A 166 13.19 3.99 -6.83
C MET A 166 13.48 3.77 -8.32
N ASN A 167 13.66 4.85 -9.09
CA ASN A 167 14.07 4.75 -10.49
C ASN A 167 15.47 4.15 -10.64
N ARG A 168 16.42 4.54 -9.78
CA ARG A 168 17.77 3.96 -9.74
C ARG A 168 17.71 2.45 -9.48
N ILE A 169 16.97 2.04 -8.45
CA ILE A 169 16.75 0.62 -8.10
C ILE A 169 16.17 -0.15 -9.30
N TYR A 170 15.16 0.41 -9.99
CA TYR A 170 14.59 -0.22 -11.18
C TYR A 170 15.61 -0.37 -12.33
N CYS A 171 16.43 0.65 -12.57
CA CYS A 171 17.46 0.60 -13.60
C CYS A 171 18.54 -0.44 -13.30
N GLU A 172 18.94 -0.55 -12.03
CA GLU A 172 19.87 -1.59 -11.56
C GLU A 172 19.27 -2.97 -11.70
N TYR A 173 18.02 -3.16 -11.25
CA TYR A 173 17.29 -4.41 -11.41
C TYR A 173 17.27 -4.89 -12.86
N ARG A 174 16.95 -4.01 -13.83
CA ARG A 174 16.95 -4.37 -15.26
C ARG A 174 18.34 -4.75 -15.77
N THR A 175 19.37 -4.07 -15.30
CA THR A 175 20.76 -4.31 -15.71
C THR A 175 21.22 -5.68 -15.21
N THR A 176 21.03 -5.94 -13.92
CA THR A 176 21.34 -7.21 -13.26
C THR A 176 20.59 -8.38 -13.90
N ASN A 177 19.31 -8.18 -14.23
CA ASN A 177 18.44 -9.21 -14.79
C ASN A 177 18.36 -9.22 -16.32
N LYS A 178 19.31 -8.57 -17.02
CA LYS A 178 19.29 -8.43 -18.49
C LYS A 178 19.11 -9.77 -19.22
N LYS A 179 19.77 -10.83 -18.74
CA LYS A 179 19.68 -12.20 -19.31
C LYS A 179 18.31 -12.86 -19.14
N ASN A 180 17.48 -12.37 -18.22
CA ASN A 180 16.17 -12.92 -17.89
C ASN A 180 15.03 -12.14 -18.57
N LEU A 181 15.30 -10.99 -19.21
CA LEU A 181 14.27 -10.13 -19.79
C LEU A 181 13.41 -10.82 -20.87
N ASP A 182 13.98 -11.75 -21.62
CA ASP A 182 13.28 -12.52 -22.65
C ASP A 182 12.67 -13.83 -22.15
N LYS A 183 12.93 -14.23 -20.89
CA LYS A 183 12.33 -15.41 -20.28
C LYS A 183 10.88 -15.14 -19.90
N THR A 184 10.08 -16.20 -19.87
CA THR A 184 8.70 -16.11 -19.40
C THR A 184 8.62 -16.01 -17.88
N ILE A 185 7.54 -15.43 -17.34
CA ILE A 185 7.33 -15.37 -15.88
C ILE A 185 7.30 -16.77 -15.28
N SER A 186 6.66 -17.74 -15.93
CA SER A 186 6.65 -19.14 -15.47
C SER A 186 8.05 -19.76 -15.43
N ASP A 187 8.92 -19.46 -16.40
CA ASP A 187 10.29 -19.97 -16.40
C ASP A 187 11.12 -19.35 -15.28
N ILE A 188 10.96 -18.04 -15.05
CA ILE A 188 11.63 -17.33 -13.96
C ILE A 188 11.16 -17.88 -12.62
N LEU A 189 9.86 -18.04 -12.40
CA LEU A 189 9.29 -18.56 -11.16
C LEU A 189 9.88 -19.93 -10.77
N LYS A 190 10.18 -20.79 -11.76
CA LYS A 190 10.77 -22.12 -11.54
C LYS A 190 12.28 -22.08 -11.29
N GLN A 191 12.98 -21.06 -11.79
CA GLN A 191 14.44 -20.97 -11.76
C GLN A 191 14.94 -20.13 -10.59
N ASP A 192 14.33 -18.97 -10.40
CA ASP A 192 14.76 -17.92 -9.49
C ASP A 192 13.59 -16.99 -9.17
N LYS A 193 12.87 -17.35 -8.10
CA LYS A 193 11.70 -16.62 -7.62
C LYS A 193 12.06 -15.21 -7.13
N ASP A 194 13.29 -15.00 -6.65
CA ASP A 194 13.73 -13.72 -6.06
C ASP A 194 13.70 -12.59 -7.09
N ILE A 195 13.86 -12.90 -8.37
CA ILE A 195 13.67 -11.95 -9.47
C ILE A 195 12.26 -11.35 -9.43
N LEU A 196 11.23 -12.17 -9.19
CA LEU A 196 9.84 -11.73 -9.13
C LEU A 196 9.52 -11.03 -7.81
N GLU A 197 10.09 -11.49 -6.69
CA GLU A 197 9.94 -10.83 -5.38
C GLU A 197 10.52 -9.42 -5.38
N ASN A 198 11.65 -9.20 -6.06
CA ASN A 198 12.21 -7.86 -6.24
C ASN A 198 11.25 -6.93 -7.00
N ILE A 199 10.43 -7.46 -7.91
CA ILE A 199 9.39 -6.67 -8.59
C ILE A 199 8.27 -6.30 -7.61
N ASN A 200 7.83 -7.25 -6.79
CA ASN A 200 6.83 -6.97 -5.75
C ASN A 200 7.28 -5.86 -4.81
N GLU A 201 8.53 -5.91 -4.35
CA GLU A 201 9.09 -4.88 -3.48
C GLU A 201 9.09 -3.51 -4.18
N MET A 202 9.57 -3.42 -5.43
CA MET A 202 9.50 -2.16 -6.20
C MET A 202 8.07 -1.62 -6.36
N THR A 203 7.09 -2.49 -6.61
CA THR A 203 5.69 -2.07 -6.73
C THR A 203 5.10 -1.60 -5.39
N SER A 204 5.55 -2.20 -4.29
CA SER A 204 5.17 -1.83 -2.91
C SER A 204 5.75 -0.46 -2.53
N MET A 205 7.04 -0.23 -2.80
CA MET A 205 7.69 1.07 -2.58
C MET A 205 6.98 2.20 -3.34
N LEU A 206 6.57 1.95 -4.60
CA LEU A 206 5.82 2.94 -5.39
C LEU A 206 4.44 3.24 -4.80
N MET A 207 3.75 2.22 -4.27
CA MET A 207 2.47 2.39 -3.59
C MET A 207 2.61 3.22 -2.30
N GLU A 208 3.64 2.95 -1.52
CA GLU A 208 3.95 3.67 -0.29
C GLU A 208 4.32 5.13 -0.58
N TRP A 209 5.16 5.37 -1.58
CA TRP A 209 5.47 6.72 -2.05
C TRP A 209 4.23 7.48 -2.52
N TYR A 210 3.34 6.82 -3.28
CA TYR A 210 2.08 7.43 -3.70
C TYR A 210 1.19 7.78 -2.51
N THR A 211 1.18 6.93 -1.49
CA THR A 211 0.45 7.16 -0.24
C THR A 211 0.99 8.37 0.51
N LEU A 212 2.31 8.49 0.63
CA LEU A 212 2.97 9.67 1.22
C LEU A 212 2.64 10.95 0.44
N LEU A 213 2.66 10.89 -0.89
CA LEU A 213 2.27 12.00 -1.76
C LEU A 213 0.84 12.46 -1.49
N LEU A 214 -0.10 11.53 -1.27
CA LEU A 214 -1.50 11.86 -0.94
C LEU A 214 -1.64 12.48 0.45
N ILE A 215 -0.98 11.91 1.46
CA ILE A 215 -0.98 12.45 2.82
C ILE A 215 -0.47 13.89 2.79
N LEU A 216 0.70 14.14 2.22
CA LEU A 216 1.37 15.43 2.26
C LEU A 216 0.66 16.50 1.43
N ASN A 217 -0.11 16.10 0.41
CA ASN A 217 -0.93 17.01 -0.40
C ASN A 217 -2.25 17.44 0.23
N SER A 218 -2.64 16.84 1.36
CA SER A 218 -3.92 17.12 1.97
C SER A 218 -3.79 18.08 3.15
N THR A 219 -4.72 19.02 3.25
CA THR A 219 -4.92 19.85 4.44
C THR A 219 -5.83 19.17 5.48
N ARG A 220 -6.58 18.13 5.08
CA ARG A 220 -7.40 17.32 5.97
C ARG A 220 -6.52 16.33 6.74
N ASN A 221 -7.04 15.84 7.85
CA ASN A 221 -6.44 14.71 8.54
C ASN A 221 -6.57 13.46 7.66
N SER A 222 -5.63 12.53 7.81
CA SER A 222 -5.59 11.31 7.02
C SER A 222 -5.79 10.09 7.91
N ILE A 223 -6.62 9.15 7.46
CA ILE A 223 -6.80 7.84 8.09
C ILE A 223 -6.39 6.79 7.04
N LEU A 224 -5.44 5.94 7.39
CA LEU A 224 -4.92 4.91 6.51
C LEU A 224 -5.27 3.54 7.08
N HIS A 225 -5.65 2.61 6.22
CA HIS A 225 -5.76 1.18 6.55
C HIS A 225 -5.08 0.37 5.44
N LEU A 226 -4.06 -0.40 5.84
CA LEU A 226 -3.13 -1.09 4.96
C LEU A 226 -2.39 -2.21 5.70
N GLY A 227 -1.80 -3.13 4.94
CA GLY A 227 -1.02 -4.24 5.50
C GLY A 227 0.14 -3.77 6.38
N LEU A 228 0.45 -4.54 7.43
CA LEU A 228 1.41 -4.19 8.48
C LEU A 228 2.78 -3.74 7.94
N ALA A 229 3.29 -4.42 6.93
CA ALA A 229 4.57 -4.08 6.32
C ALA A 229 4.55 -2.68 5.69
N HIS A 230 3.46 -2.36 4.97
CA HIS A 230 3.26 -1.05 4.36
C HIS A 230 3.03 0.04 5.40
N SER A 231 2.23 -0.25 6.45
CA SER A 231 2.02 0.70 7.54
C SER A 231 3.31 1.04 8.27
N ASN A 232 4.19 0.05 8.49
CA ASN A 232 5.48 0.26 9.15
C ASN A 232 6.39 1.17 8.32
N ARG A 233 6.56 0.92 7.02
CA ARG A 233 7.41 1.75 6.15
C ARG A 233 6.90 3.19 6.00
N ILE A 234 5.58 3.37 5.90
CA ILE A 234 4.98 4.72 5.86
C ILE A 234 5.17 5.45 7.19
N LEU A 235 5.01 4.76 8.32
CA LEU A 235 5.25 5.31 9.65
C LEU A 235 6.69 5.83 9.76
N GLU A 236 7.68 4.98 9.48
CA GLU A 236 9.11 5.33 9.48
C GLU A 236 9.39 6.56 8.60
N PHE A 237 8.86 6.59 7.38
CA PHE A 237 9.08 7.72 6.48
C PHE A 237 8.51 9.04 7.01
N LEU A 238 7.30 9.00 7.59
CA LEU A 238 6.66 10.19 8.16
C LEU A 238 7.39 10.70 9.41
N THR A 239 7.85 9.83 10.29
CA THR A 239 8.53 10.20 11.53
C THR A 239 9.97 10.65 11.27
N GLU A 240 10.74 9.88 10.51
CA GLU A 240 12.17 10.10 10.32
C GLU A 240 12.46 11.22 9.32
N THR A 241 11.65 11.29 8.24
CA THR A 241 11.97 12.18 7.12
C THR A 241 11.10 13.44 7.11
N HIS A 242 9.84 13.33 7.54
CA HIS A 242 8.90 14.45 7.58
C HIS A 242 8.61 14.98 8.99
N GLU A 243 9.31 14.51 10.02
CA GLU A 243 9.24 15.07 11.38
C GLU A 243 7.82 15.04 11.99
N PHE A 244 6.99 14.06 11.60
CA PHE A 244 5.74 13.79 12.30
C PHE A 244 6.05 13.22 13.70
N LYS A 245 5.33 13.73 14.72
CA LYS A 245 5.46 13.23 16.08
C LYS A 245 4.41 12.17 16.36
N ILE A 246 4.83 11.06 16.96
CA ILE A 246 3.92 10.05 17.49
C ILE A 246 3.22 10.64 18.72
N LEU A 247 1.91 10.78 18.65
CA LEU A 247 1.07 11.19 19.78
C LEU A 247 0.62 9.98 20.61
N LYS A 248 0.27 8.90 19.92
CA LYS A 248 -0.25 7.68 20.55
C LYS A 248 -0.06 6.48 19.63
N SER A 249 0.26 5.33 20.19
CA SER A 249 0.25 4.05 19.49
C SER A 249 -0.38 2.97 20.38
N SER A 250 -0.89 1.90 19.77
CA SER A 250 -1.38 0.70 20.48
C SER A 250 -1.45 -0.49 19.53
N GLY A 251 -1.38 -1.71 20.07
CA GLY A 251 -1.37 -2.94 19.30
C GLY A 251 -0.09 -3.15 18.49
N VAL A 252 -0.16 -3.99 17.46
CA VAL A 252 0.97 -4.35 16.59
C VAL A 252 1.10 -3.34 15.46
N ASN A 253 2.20 -2.59 15.45
CA ASN A 253 2.48 -1.51 14.49
C ASN A 253 3.73 -1.76 13.63
N THR A 254 4.57 -2.72 14.03
CA THR A 254 5.80 -3.08 13.34
C THR A 254 5.88 -4.59 13.09
N ILE A 255 6.67 -5.01 12.10
CA ILE A 255 6.90 -6.45 11.82
C ILE A 255 7.64 -7.12 12.99
N ALA A 256 8.54 -6.39 13.66
CA ALA A 256 9.32 -6.92 14.78
C ALA A 256 8.43 -7.36 15.97
N GLU A 257 7.33 -6.65 16.21
CA GLU A 257 6.38 -6.97 17.29
C GLU A 257 5.63 -8.30 17.05
N ILE A 258 5.50 -8.77 15.79
CA ILE A 258 4.95 -10.11 15.51
C ILE A 258 5.92 -11.21 15.94
N ILE A 259 7.22 -10.98 15.77
CA ILE A 259 8.26 -12.01 15.99
C ILE A 259 8.48 -12.26 17.50
N ASP A 260 8.19 -11.26 18.34
CA ASP A 260 8.38 -11.31 19.79
C ASP A 260 7.16 -11.89 20.55
N GLU A 261 5.96 -11.88 19.94
CA GLU A 261 4.74 -12.42 20.55
C GLU A 261 4.45 -13.86 20.06
N SER A 262 4.72 -14.84 20.93
CA SER A 262 4.46 -16.29 20.83
C SER A 262 3.37 -16.79 19.85
N GLU A 263 3.65 -17.88 19.10
CA GLU A 263 2.81 -18.89 18.36
C GLU A 263 1.33 -18.65 17.94
N GLN A 264 0.66 -17.58 18.35
CA GLN A 264 -0.73 -17.26 18.05
C GLN A 264 -0.80 -16.00 17.20
N ALA A 265 -1.50 -16.09 16.06
CA ALA A 265 -1.72 -14.96 15.17
C ALA A 265 -2.36 -13.77 15.93
N PRO A 266 -1.93 -12.52 15.68
CA PRO A 266 -2.48 -11.37 16.38
C PRO A 266 -3.99 -11.24 16.18
N ASN A 267 -4.70 -10.82 17.23
CA ASN A 267 -6.13 -10.57 17.17
C ASN A 267 -6.37 -9.21 16.51
N ALA A 268 -7.18 -9.16 15.45
CA ALA A 268 -7.56 -7.93 14.76
C ALA A 268 -8.64 -7.17 15.55
N CYS A 269 -8.31 -6.81 16.79
CA CYS A 269 -9.20 -6.16 17.74
C CYS A 269 -8.42 -5.14 18.58
N LEU A 270 -8.75 -3.86 18.46
CA LEU A 270 -8.06 -2.80 19.19
C LEU A 270 -9.00 -1.73 19.74
N VAL A 271 -8.58 -1.05 20.81
CA VAL A 271 -9.27 0.13 21.33
C VAL A 271 -8.75 1.35 20.60
N ILE A 272 -9.55 1.90 19.68
CA ILE A 272 -9.16 3.09 18.93
C ILE A 272 -9.34 4.35 19.80
N PRO A 273 -8.45 5.36 19.70
CA PRO A 273 -8.62 6.62 20.43
C PRO A 273 -9.90 7.33 20.00
N GLU A 274 -10.49 8.09 20.92
CA GLU A 274 -11.56 9.06 20.63
C GLU A 274 -10.97 10.29 19.92
N ILE A 275 -10.20 10.09 18.85
CA ILE A 275 -9.49 11.19 18.20
C ILE A 275 -9.44 10.90 16.71
N LEU A 276 -10.33 11.60 15.99
CA LEU A 276 -10.24 12.14 14.63
C LEU A 276 -11.62 12.56 14.15
#